data_AF-A0A9E2X7S0-F1
#
_entry.id   AF-A0A9E2X7S0-F1
#
_cell.length_a   1.000
_cell.length_b   1.000
_cell.length_c   1.000
_cell.angle_alpha   90.00
_cell.angle_beta   90.00
_cell.angle_gamma   90.00
#
_symmetry.space_group_name_H-M   'P 1'
#
loop_
_entity.id
_entity.type
_entity.pdbx_description
1 polymer ?
#
loop_
_entity_poly.entity_id
_entity_poly.type
_entity_poly.pdbx_seq_one_letter_code
_entity_poly.pdbx_strand_id
1 'polypeptide(L)'
;MSNLLNDFLSAIFFFAVYSLTGSIVAGTAIAIAIGVAQFLRLKLAGRAIEPMQWLALGLVVVLGTATLLTQSPRFLMLKPSVIHFAVAALMLRRGWMSRYLPVIVRENVPEGLIIGAGYAWAGLIAALGATNLVIATQFDIRVWAWFISFGSIGAKVAAFLLQYAVFRTMIRRKLRNAVGAAVRAAGSPSTLLGVVAGLILLASSGGAGAVGFQQAAALDPLGQPLELNIWYPSDAPAAPHSLGPFEQTVAVDGAIAGSQLPLIVISHGTGGAAETHYDTGLALAEAGFIAVAVTHTGDNWRDHALSFTARNFIERPRHLKLTIDYMLTAWSGRDHVAAERIGAFGHSAGGFTVLVAIGGNPELARLAEFCREHSDDWGCQRARAQALARGPSGDPPTPIWVHDARIKATVVAAPAAGHAFTAVGLAPIAAPVQLWEAEDDRIAPNRWSAENVKANLPSPPELHLVPSADHFAFIAPCSTALAERVPEICQHPPGFDRTAFHGAFNAAVVEFFRKQLDGRYDRETGQ
;
A
#
# COMPACT_ATOMS: atom_id res chain seq x y z
N MET A 1 -16.66 2.74 -3.18
CA MET A 1 -17.94 2.69 -3.92
C MET A 1 -18.71 4.03 -3.91
N SER A 2 -18.57 4.85 -2.85
CA SER A 2 -19.22 6.17 -2.74
C SER A 2 -18.76 7.21 -3.78
N ASN A 3 -17.48 7.22 -4.18
CA ASN A 3 -16.98 8.17 -5.18
C ASN A 3 -17.52 7.89 -6.58
N LEU A 4 -17.54 6.62 -7.01
CA LEU A 4 -18.15 6.24 -8.29
C LEU A 4 -19.64 6.63 -8.34
N LEU A 5 -20.40 6.37 -7.27
CA LEU A 5 -21.83 6.71 -7.26
C LEU A 5 -22.05 8.23 -7.36
N ASN A 6 -21.18 9.03 -6.74
CA ASN A 6 -21.21 10.48 -6.82
C ASN A 6 -20.82 10.99 -8.22
N ASP A 7 -19.82 10.37 -8.85
CA ASP A 7 -19.35 10.72 -10.20
C ASP A 7 -20.40 10.40 -11.28
N PHE A 8 -21.22 9.38 -11.06
CA PHE A 8 -22.31 8.99 -11.96
C PHE A 8 -23.69 9.54 -11.55
N LEU A 9 -23.80 10.27 -10.44
CA LEU A 9 -25.08 10.72 -9.87
C LEU A 9 -25.87 11.60 -10.86
N SER A 10 -25.19 12.54 -11.53
CA SER A 10 -25.80 13.43 -12.52
C SER A 10 -26.35 12.66 -13.73
N ALA A 11 -25.66 11.62 -14.18
CA ALA A 11 -26.08 10.75 -15.27
C ALA A 11 -27.25 9.82 -14.88
N ILE A 12 -27.23 9.30 -13.66
CA ILE A 12 -28.31 8.44 -13.11
C ILE A 12 -29.61 9.25 -13.00
N PHE A 13 -29.57 10.46 -12.43
CA PHE A 13 -30.75 11.31 -12.30
C PHE A 13 -31.24 11.86 -13.64
N PHE A 14 -30.34 12.18 -14.58
CA PHE A 14 -30.71 12.48 -15.97
C PHE A 14 -31.57 11.37 -16.56
N PHE A 15 -31.09 10.12 -16.46
CA PHE A 15 -31.76 8.97 -17.04
C PHE A 15 -33.10 8.68 -16.35
N ALA A 16 -33.14 8.73 -15.02
CA ALA A 16 -34.37 8.51 -14.26
C ALA A 16 -35.48 9.51 -14.66
N VAL A 17 -35.13 10.80 -14.75
CA VAL A 17 -36.09 11.85 -15.15
C VAL A 17 -36.52 11.67 -16.60
N TYR A 18 -35.58 11.36 -17.50
CA TYR A 18 -35.90 11.13 -18.91
C TYR A 18 -36.81 9.90 -19.10
N SER A 19 -36.54 8.79 -18.40
CA SER A 19 -37.35 7.58 -18.46
C SER A 19 -38.78 7.78 -17.92
N LEU A 20 -38.96 8.63 -16.91
CA LEU A 20 -40.27 8.90 -16.31
C LEU A 20 -41.08 9.96 -17.07
N THR A 21 -40.42 10.94 -17.69
CA THR A 21 -41.10 12.12 -18.26
C THR A 21 -41.02 12.21 -19.78
N GLY A 22 -40.11 11.47 -20.42
CA GLY A 22 -39.77 11.62 -21.84
C GLY A 22 -39.08 12.95 -22.18
N SER A 23 -38.87 13.84 -21.21
CA SER A 23 -38.37 15.19 -21.44
C SER A 23 -36.85 15.27 -21.26
N ILE A 24 -36.16 15.45 -22.40
CA ILE A 24 -34.71 15.67 -22.42
C ILE A 24 -34.35 16.99 -21.74
N VAL A 25 -35.21 18.00 -21.85
CA VAL A 25 -35.03 19.31 -21.21
C VAL A 25 -35.05 19.16 -19.69
N ALA A 26 -36.03 18.44 -19.14
CA ALA A 26 -36.12 18.21 -17.69
C ALA A 26 -34.94 17.37 -17.17
N GLY A 27 -34.57 16.30 -17.88
CA GLY A 27 -33.42 15.46 -17.51
C GLY A 27 -32.11 16.25 -17.52
N THR A 28 -31.86 17.04 -18.57
CA THR A 28 -30.63 17.85 -18.71
C THR A 28 -30.56 18.94 -17.64
N ALA A 29 -31.68 19.63 -17.37
CA ALA A 29 -31.73 20.68 -16.36
C ALA A 29 -31.42 20.14 -14.95
N ILE A 30 -31.98 18.97 -14.60
CA ILE A 30 -31.71 18.32 -13.30
C ILE A 30 -30.25 17.85 -13.21
N ALA A 31 -29.68 17.31 -14.28
CA ALA A 31 -28.27 16.89 -14.29
C ALA A 31 -27.31 18.07 -14.05
N ILE A 32 -27.56 19.21 -14.71
CA ILE A 32 -26.79 20.45 -14.50
C ILE A 32 -27.00 20.97 -13.08
N ALA A 33 -28.24 21.01 -12.59
CA ALA A 33 -28.55 21.48 -11.24
C ALA A 33 -27.83 20.65 -10.17
N ILE A 34 -27.79 19.32 -10.32
CA ILE A 34 -27.07 18.42 -9.42
C ILE A 34 -25.56 18.66 -9.51
N GLY A 35 -25.00 18.75 -10.72
CA GLY A 35 -23.57 19.03 -10.91
C GLY A 35 -23.13 20.37 -10.31
N VAL A 36 -23.94 21.42 -10.50
CA VAL A 36 -23.72 22.75 -9.92
C VAL A 36 -23.90 22.72 -8.40
N ALA A 37 -24.91 22.02 -7.87
CA ALA A 37 -25.12 21.90 -6.42
C ALA A 37 -23.98 21.14 -5.73
N GLN A 38 -23.47 20.07 -6.34
CA GLN A 38 -22.29 19.35 -5.88
C GLN A 38 -21.07 20.29 -5.84
N PHE A 39 -20.88 21.07 -6.90
CA PHE A 39 -19.78 22.02 -6.99
C PHE A 39 -19.89 23.18 -5.98
N LEU A 40 -21.08 23.76 -5.81
CA LEU A 40 -21.33 24.82 -4.83
C LEU A 40 -21.16 24.32 -3.41
N ARG A 41 -21.55 23.07 -3.10
CA ARG A 41 -21.29 22.45 -1.81
C ARG A 41 -19.79 22.32 -1.54
N LEU A 42 -18.99 21.96 -2.55
CA LEU A 42 -17.53 21.90 -2.43
C LEU A 42 -16.91 23.29 -2.22
N LYS A 43 -17.44 24.32 -2.90
CA LYS A 43 -16.97 25.72 -2.77
C LYS A 43 -17.36 26.35 -1.43
N LEU A 44 -18.59 26.15 -0.96
CA LEU A 44 -19.07 26.62 0.35
C LEU A 44 -18.36 25.92 1.51
N ALA A 45 -17.85 24.70 1.29
CA ALA A 45 -17.01 23.99 2.25
C ALA A 45 -15.54 24.45 2.25
N GLY A 46 -15.18 25.54 1.53
CA GLY A 46 -13.85 26.14 1.57
C GLY A 46 -12.74 25.32 0.89
N ARG A 47 -13.08 24.30 0.09
CA ARG A 47 -12.10 23.43 -0.56
C ARG A 47 -11.49 24.09 -1.80
N ALA A 48 -10.17 23.95 -1.97
CA ALA A 48 -9.51 24.28 -3.23
C ALA A 48 -10.03 23.34 -4.33
N ILE A 49 -10.59 23.91 -5.40
CA ILE A 49 -11.16 23.15 -6.50
C ILE A 49 -10.05 22.91 -7.52
N GLU A 50 -9.70 21.64 -7.74
CA GLU A 50 -8.66 21.27 -8.70
C GLU A 50 -9.01 21.73 -10.12
N PRO A 51 -8.03 22.12 -10.95
CA PRO A 51 -8.27 22.55 -12.34
C PRO A 51 -9.08 21.53 -13.17
N MET A 52 -8.94 20.24 -12.88
CA MET A 52 -9.69 19.17 -13.55
C MET A 52 -11.19 19.16 -13.20
N GLN A 53 -11.57 19.57 -12.00
CA GLN A 53 -12.97 19.68 -11.59
C GLN A 53 -13.63 20.92 -12.22
N TRP A 54 -12.88 22.02 -12.39
CA TRP A 54 -13.31 23.18 -13.18
C TRP A 54 -13.52 22.81 -14.65
N LEU A 55 -12.62 22.02 -15.23
CA LEU A 55 -12.77 21.52 -16.59
C LEU A 55 -14.01 20.64 -16.73
N ALA A 56 -14.23 19.72 -15.79
CA ALA A 56 -15.40 18.83 -15.78
C ALA A 56 -16.71 19.60 -15.61
N LEU A 57 -16.80 20.54 -14.67
CA LEU A 57 -17.97 21.41 -14.51
C LEU A 57 -18.19 22.26 -15.76
N GLY A 58 -17.14 22.88 -16.28
CA GLY A 58 -17.19 23.69 -17.50
C GLY A 58 -17.72 22.89 -18.67
N LEU A 59 -17.27 21.63 -18.83
CA LEU A 59 -17.75 20.74 -19.87
C LEU A 59 -19.24 20.36 -19.68
N VAL A 60 -19.64 20.02 -18.45
CA VAL A 60 -21.05 19.67 -18.13
C VAL A 60 -21.98 20.87 -18.36
N VAL A 61 -21.58 22.06 -17.94
CA VAL A 61 -22.38 23.28 -18.11
C VAL A 61 -22.42 23.69 -19.59
N VAL A 62 -21.28 23.74 -20.29
CA VAL A 62 -21.26 24.15 -21.71
C VAL A 62 -22.00 23.15 -22.58
N LEU A 63 -21.73 21.86 -22.44
CA LEU A 63 -22.41 20.83 -23.23
C LEU A 63 -23.86 20.67 -22.80
N GLY A 64 -24.18 20.77 -21.52
CA GLY A 64 -25.53 20.69 -20.98
C GLY A 64 -26.40 21.87 -21.42
N THR A 65 -25.90 23.10 -21.31
CA THR A 65 -26.58 24.32 -21.79
C THR A 65 -26.76 24.28 -23.30
N ALA A 66 -25.78 23.80 -24.07
CA ALA A 66 -25.95 23.61 -25.52
C ALA A 66 -27.05 22.59 -25.85
N THR A 67 -27.23 21.53 -25.04
CA THR A 67 -28.37 20.60 -25.18
C THR A 67 -29.71 21.27 -24.83
N LEU A 68 -29.75 22.12 -23.80
CA LEU A 68 -30.96 22.87 -23.43
C LEU A 68 -31.37 23.89 -24.50
N LEU A 69 -30.40 24.54 -25.13
CA LEU A 69 -30.63 25.53 -26.20
C LEU A 69 -31.03 24.87 -27.53
N THR A 70 -30.40 23.76 -27.89
CA THR A 70 -30.71 23.07 -29.15
C THR A 70 -32.00 22.25 -29.06
N GLN A 71 -32.46 21.89 -27.84
CA GLN A 71 -33.63 21.05 -27.56
C GLN A 71 -33.70 19.77 -28.41
N SER A 72 -32.57 19.34 -28.99
CA SER A 72 -32.51 18.30 -29.99
C SER A 72 -31.83 17.05 -29.40
N PRO A 73 -32.52 15.89 -29.38
CA PRO A 73 -31.92 14.62 -28.97
C PRO A 73 -30.63 14.31 -29.74
N ARG A 74 -30.55 14.75 -31.00
CA ARG A 74 -29.41 14.49 -31.89
C ARG A 74 -28.12 15.14 -31.40
N PHE A 75 -28.18 16.34 -30.83
CA PHE A 75 -26.99 17.00 -30.29
C PHE A 75 -26.40 16.21 -29.12
N LEU A 76 -27.26 15.65 -28.27
CA LEU A 76 -26.84 14.76 -27.18
C LEU A 76 -26.20 13.47 -27.71
N MET A 77 -26.81 12.86 -28.73
CA MET A 77 -26.34 11.61 -29.33
C MET A 77 -25.01 11.76 -30.10
N LEU A 78 -24.71 12.96 -30.60
CA LEU A 78 -23.48 13.26 -31.35
C LEU A 78 -22.24 13.47 -30.46
N LYS A 79 -22.43 13.89 -29.19
CA LYS A 79 -21.31 14.19 -28.27
C LYS A 79 -20.29 13.05 -28.13
N PRO A 80 -20.69 11.78 -27.94
CA PRO A 80 -19.72 10.69 -27.85
C PRO A 80 -18.84 10.59 -29.10
N SER A 81 -19.35 10.82 -30.31
CA SER A 81 -18.55 10.74 -31.54
C SER A 81 -17.38 11.73 -31.53
N VAL A 82 -17.62 12.97 -31.10
CA VAL A 82 -16.57 13.99 -31.00
C VAL A 82 -15.47 13.54 -30.03
N ILE A 83 -15.87 13.02 -28.85
CA ILE A 83 -14.93 12.51 -27.85
C ILE A 83 -14.13 11.32 -28.38
N HIS A 84 -14.80 10.36 -29.02
CA HIS A 84 -14.13 9.18 -29.57
C HIS A 84 -13.12 9.58 -30.65
N PHE A 85 -13.44 10.50 -31.57
CA PHE A 85 -12.48 10.97 -32.56
C PHE A 85 -11.29 11.72 -31.94
N ALA A 86 -11.53 12.58 -30.96
CA ALA A 86 -10.45 13.28 -30.26
C ALA A 86 -9.50 12.31 -29.52
N VAL A 87 -10.08 11.33 -28.80
CA VAL A 87 -9.31 10.31 -28.08
C VAL A 87 -8.55 9.41 -29.05
N ALA A 88 -9.18 8.97 -30.15
CA ALA A 88 -8.51 8.19 -31.20
C ALA A 88 -7.32 8.94 -31.79
N ALA A 89 -7.46 10.25 -32.06
CA ALA A 89 -6.37 11.08 -32.56
C ALA A 89 -5.19 11.16 -31.56
N LEU A 90 -5.48 11.28 -30.26
CA LEU A 90 -4.44 11.24 -29.21
C LEU A 90 -3.73 9.88 -29.16
N MET A 91 -4.47 8.80 -29.38
CA MET A 91 -3.96 7.42 -29.44
C MET A 91 -3.14 7.11 -30.71
N LEU A 92 -3.10 8.02 -31.70
CA LEU A 92 -2.16 7.89 -32.83
C LEU A 92 -0.72 8.27 -32.45
N ARG A 93 -0.49 8.80 -31.23
CA ARG A 93 0.87 9.02 -30.73
C ARG A 93 1.56 7.67 -30.53
N ARG A 94 2.73 7.50 -31.15
CA ARG A 94 3.54 6.27 -31.03
C ARG A 94 3.83 5.99 -29.56
N GLY A 95 3.56 4.75 -29.11
CA GLY A 95 3.85 4.32 -27.74
C GLY A 95 2.90 4.87 -26.66
N TRP A 96 1.77 5.52 -27.02
CA TRP A 96 0.81 6.07 -26.04
C TRP A 96 0.32 5.03 -25.02
N MET A 97 0.22 3.76 -25.46
CA MET A 97 -0.27 2.65 -24.65
C MET A 97 0.80 2.12 -23.69
N SER A 98 2.09 2.28 -24.00
CA SER A 98 3.19 1.68 -23.24
C SER A 98 3.22 2.11 -21.77
N ARG A 99 2.81 3.36 -21.46
CA ARG A 99 2.71 3.86 -20.08
C ARG A 99 1.59 3.23 -19.24
N TYR A 100 0.64 2.58 -19.89
CA TYR A 100 -0.50 1.92 -19.25
C TYR A 100 -0.36 0.41 -19.13
N LEU A 101 0.72 -0.15 -19.69
CA LEU A 101 0.99 -1.59 -19.65
C LEU A 101 1.86 -1.97 -18.44
N PRO A 102 1.56 -3.09 -17.76
CA PRO A 102 2.43 -3.64 -16.73
C PRO A 102 3.85 -3.90 -17.24
N VAL A 103 4.84 -3.82 -16.34
CA VAL A 103 6.27 -4.03 -16.65
C VAL A 103 6.49 -5.36 -17.37
N ILE A 104 5.86 -6.44 -16.87
CA ILE A 104 5.95 -7.77 -17.47
C ILE A 104 5.60 -7.81 -18.97
N VAL A 105 4.63 -7.01 -19.42
CA VAL A 105 4.25 -6.95 -20.83
C VAL A 105 5.30 -6.17 -21.62
N ARG A 106 5.81 -5.07 -21.08
CA ARG A 106 6.82 -4.22 -21.74
C ARG A 106 8.15 -4.94 -21.98
N GLU A 107 8.55 -5.83 -21.08
CA GLU A 107 9.84 -6.55 -21.17
C GLU A 107 9.73 -7.85 -21.99
N ASN A 108 8.53 -8.44 -22.06
CA ASN A 108 8.35 -9.76 -22.65
C ASN A 108 7.63 -9.75 -24.00
N VAL A 109 6.90 -8.68 -24.33
CA VAL A 109 6.22 -8.52 -25.62
C VAL A 109 7.03 -7.54 -26.50
N PRO A 110 7.30 -7.88 -27.78
CA PRO A 110 8.03 -6.98 -28.68
C PRO A 110 7.38 -5.60 -28.77
N GLU A 111 8.20 -4.55 -28.71
CA GLU A 111 7.73 -3.16 -28.75
C GLU A 111 6.86 -2.86 -29.98
N GLY A 112 7.22 -3.41 -31.14
CA GLY A 112 6.44 -3.26 -32.37
C GLY A 112 5.01 -3.81 -32.25
N LEU A 113 4.80 -4.90 -31.50
CA LEU A 113 3.46 -5.46 -31.26
C LEU A 113 2.67 -4.60 -30.26
N ILE A 114 3.32 -4.05 -29.25
CA ILE A 114 2.71 -3.12 -28.30
C ILE A 114 2.24 -1.86 -29.03
N ILE A 115 3.09 -1.29 -29.88
CA ILE A 115 2.76 -0.13 -30.71
C ILE A 115 1.60 -0.48 -31.66
N GLY A 116 1.66 -1.64 -32.33
CA GLY A 116 0.59 -2.11 -33.22
C GLY A 116 -0.76 -2.28 -32.51
N ALA A 117 -0.76 -2.87 -31.31
CA ALA A 117 -1.96 -2.97 -30.49
C ALA A 117 -2.48 -1.59 -30.05
N GLY A 118 -1.59 -0.63 -29.75
CA GLY A 118 -1.96 0.76 -29.48
C GLY A 118 -2.68 1.42 -30.67
N TYR A 119 -2.23 1.16 -31.90
CA TYR A 119 -2.93 1.63 -33.11
C TYR A 119 -4.23 0.89 -33.38
N ALA A 120 -4.32 -0.41 -33.07
CA ALA A 120 -5.57 -1.16 -33.15
C ALA A 120 -6.64 -0.58 -32.21
N TRP A 121 -6.26 -0.17 -31.01
CA TRP A 121 -7.13 0.54 -30.09
C TRP A 121 -7.56 1.91 -30.63
N ALA A 122 -6.65 2.68 -31.25
CA ALA A 122 -7.00 3.94 -31.89
C ALA A 122 -8.05 3.73 -33.00
N GLY A 123 -7.86 2.70 -33.83
CA GLY A 123 -8.80 2.30 -34.88
C GLY A 123 -10.16 1.88 -34.33
N LEU A 124 -10.20 1.09 -33.27
CA LEU A 124 -11.44 0.70 -32.60
C LEU A 124 -12.21 1.91 -32.07
N ILE A 125 -11.53 2.82 -31.37
CA ILE A 125 -12.17 4.02 -30.82
C ILE A 125 -12.70 4.91 -31.95
N ALA A 126 -11.96 5.07 -33.05
CA ALA A 126 -12.43 5.80 -34.22
C ALA A 126 -13.65 5.14 -34.88
N ALA A 127 -13.64 3.81 -35.02
CA ALA A 127 -14.75 3.04 -35.57
C ALA A 127 -16.01 3.20 -34.69
N LEU A 128 -15.88 3.09 -33.36
CA LEU A 128 -16.99 3.33 -32.44
C LEU A 128 -17.52 4.77 -32.54
N GLY A 129 -16.64 5.76 -32.75
CA GLY A 129 -17.02 7.14 -33.00
C GLY A 129 -17.83 7.31 -34.30
N ALA A 130 -17.40 6.65 -35.38
CA ALA A 130 -18.11 6.65 -36.67
C ALA A 130 -19.45 5.91 -36.59
N THR A 131 -19.50 4.74 -35.94
CA THR A 131 -20.74 4.00 -35.72
C THR A 131 -21.72 4.81 -34.86
N ASN A 132 -21.24 5.46 -33.80
CA ASN A 132 -22.08 6.36 -33.01
C ASN A 132 -22.61 7.54 -33.83
N LEU A 133 -21.81 8.08 -34.77
CA LEU A 133 -22.22 9.20 -35.62
C LEU A 133 -23.36 8.79 -36.57
N VAL A 134 -23.25 7.62 -37.18
CA VAL A 134 -24.32 7.03 -38.01
C VAL A 134 -25.58 6.79 -37.16
N ILE A 135 -25.43 6.17 -35.99
CA ILE A 135 -26.55 5.90 -35.08
C ILE A 135 -27.22 7.21 -34.62
N ALA A 136 -26.44 8.22 -34.28
CA ALA A 136 -26.91 9.52 -33.82
C ALA A 136 -27.67 10.32 -34.90
N THR A 137 -27.38 10.08 -36.18
CA THR A 137 -27.97 10.83 -37.30
C THR A 137 -29.16 10.10 -37.94
N GLN A 138 -29.17 8.76 -37.91
CA GLN A 138 -30.13 7.94 -38.65
C GLN A 138 -31.14 7.20 -37.77
N PHE A 139 -30.84 7.00 -36.47
CA PHE A 139 -31.66 6.16 -35.58
C PHE A 139 -32.21 6.95 -34.39
N ASP A 140 -33.16 6.34 -33.70
CA ASP A 140 -33.77 6.93 -32.51
C ASP A 140 -32.89 6.79 -31.25
N ILE A 141 -33.28 7.50 -30.20
CA ILE A 141 -32.55 7.55 -28.93
C ILE A 141 -32.51 6.19 -28.21
N ARG A 142 -33.45 5.27 -28.47
CA ARG A 142 -33.46 3.94 -27.83
C ARG A 142 -32.38 3.06 -28.44
N VAL A 143 -32.25 3.07 -29.76
CA VAL A 143 -31.17 2.38 -30.49
C VAL A 143 -29.82 2.94 -30.07
N TRP A 144 -29.71 4.26 -29.98
CA TRP A 144 -28.49 4.93 -29.51
C TRP A 144 -28.11 4.56 -28.07
N ALA A 145 -29.07 4.58 -27.14
CA ALA A 145 -28.81 4.23 -25.74
C ALA A 145 -28.36 2.78 -25.60
N TRP A 146 -28.97 1.85 -26.35
CA TRP A 146 -28.54 0.47 -26.41
C TRP A 146 -27.12 0.33 -26.96
N PHE A 147 -26.81 1.01 -28.07
CA PHE A 147 -25.48 0.97 -28.67
C PHE A 147 -24.40 1.51 -27.72
N ILE A 148 -24.63 2.65 -27.07
CA ILE A 148 -23.67 3.21 -26.13
C ILE A 148 -23.45 2.29 -24.93
N SER A 149 -24.52 1.69 -24.40
CA SER A 149 -24.46 0.89 -23.18
C SER A 149 -23.90 -0.51 -23.42
N PHE A 150 -24.26 -1.15 -24.53
CA PHE A 150 -23.90 -2.54 -24.79
C PHE A 150 -22.94 -2.70 -25.97
N GLY A 151 -23.22 -2.04 -27.10
CA GLY A 151 -22.38 -2.14 -28.29
C GLY A 151 -20.97 -1.60 -28.08
N SER A 152 -20.86 -0.33 -27.66
CA SER A 152 -19.58 0.36 -27.47
C SER A 152 -18.77 -0.23 -26.31
N ILE A 153 -19.43 -0.53 -25.18
CA ILE A 153 -18.77 -1.15 -24.03
C ILE A 153 -18.34 -2.58 -24.36
N GLY A 154 -19.23 -3.38 -24.96
CA GLY A 154 -18.94 -4.76 -25.34
C GLY A 154 -17.75 -4.87 -26.31
N ALA A 155 -17.67 -3.97 -27.29
CA ALA A 155 -16.53 -3.94 -28.23
C ALA A 155 -15.19 -3.64 -27.52
N LYS A 156 -15.18 -2.72 -26.54
CA LYS A 156 -13.98 -2.40 -25.75
C LYS A 156 -13.57 -3.57 -24.85
N VAL A 157 -14.53 -4.23 -24.20
CA VAL A 157 -14.27 -5.42 -23.38
C VAL A 157 -13.70 -6.55 -24.23
N ALA A 158 -14.30 -6.82 -25.39
CA ALA A 158 -13.83 -7.85 -26.31
C ALA A 158 -12.39 -7.58 -26.80
N ALA A 159 -12.08 -6.34 -27.17
CA ALA A 159 -10.74 -5.93 -27.58
C ALA A 159 -9.71 -6.09 -26.45
N PHE A 160 -10.10 -5.75 -25.21
CA PHE A 160 -9.25 -5.97 -24.03
C PHE A 160 -8.97 -7.45 -23.78
N LEU A 161 -10.00 -8.30 -23.82
CA LEU A 161 -9.85 -9.75 -23.62
C LEU A 161 -8.99 -10.38 -24.71
N LEU A 162 -9.15 -9.96 -25.96
CA LEU A 162 -8.32 -10.41 -27.07
C LEU A 162 -6.85 -10.01 -26.88
N GLN A 163 -6.58 -8.74 -26.58
CA GLN A 163 -5.22 -8.26 -26.29
C GLN A 163 -4.60 -9.04 -25.13
N TYR A 164 -5.36 -9.25 -24.04
CA TYR A 164 -4.92 -9.98 -22.88
C TYR A 164 -4.54 -11.43 -23.23
N ALA A 165 -5.39 -12.14 -23.98
CA ALA A 165 -5.12 -13.51 -24.40
C ALA A 165 -3.87 -13.62 -25.29
N VAL A 166 -3.70 -12.70 -26.25
CA VAL A 166 -2.53 -12.66 -27.14
C VAL A 166 -1.25 -12.43 -26.35
N PHE A 167 -1.20 -11.37 -25.54
CA PHE A 167 -0.01 -11.03 -24.74
C PHE A 167 0.31 -12.15 -23.75
N ARG A 168 -0.68 -12.70 -23.03
CA ARG A 168 -0.49 -13.80 -22.09
C ARG A 168 0.08 -15.06 -22.76
N THR A 169 -0.40 -15.39 -23.96
CA THR A 169 0.07 -16.57 -24.69
C THR A 169 1.52 -16.38 -25.15
N MET A 170 1.88 -15.19 -25.62
CA MET A 170 3.25 -14.89 -26.04
C MET A 170 4.25 -14.93 -24.89
N ILE A 171 3.90 -14.30 -23.75
CA ILE A 171 4.75 -14.30 -22.55
C ILE A 171 4.98 -15.74 -22.08
N ARG A 172 3.93 -16.56 -21.99
CA ARG A 172 4.04 -17.98 -21.62
C ARG A 172 4.92 -18.78 -22.58
N ARG A 173 4.84 -18.53 -23.89
CA ARG A 173 5.69 -19.20 -24.90
C ARG A 173 7.16 -18.79 -24.77
N LYS A 174 7.44 -17.49 -24.59
CA LYS A 174 8.81 -16.96 -24.43
C LYS A 174 9.49 -17.55 -23.19
N LEU A 175 8.79 -17.56 -22.05
CA LEU A 175 9.30 -18.15 -20.80
C LEU A 175 9.58 -19.65 -20.94
N ARG A 176 8.67 -20.40 -21.57
CA ARG A 176 8.85 -21.84 -21.79
C ARG A 176 10.03 -22.15 -22.72
N ASN A 177 10.21 -21.34 -23.76
CA ASN A 177 11.34 -21.49 -24.69
C ASN A 177 12.68 -21.12 -24.03
N ALA A 178 12.71 -20.12 -23.15
CA ALA A 178 13.90 -19.77 -22.37
C ALA A 178 14.31 -20.91 -21.42
N VAL A 179 13.33 -21.52 -20.73
CA VAL A 179 13.56 -22.72 -19.91
C VAL A 179 14.06 -23.89 -20.76
N GLY A 180 13.45 -24.15 -21.93
CA GLY A 180 13.90 -25.21 -22.83
C GLY A 180 15.29 -24.99 -23.43
N ALA A 181 15.69 -23.74 -23.69
CA ALA A 181 17.02 -23.39 -24.18
C ALA A 181 18.08 -23.57 -23.08
N ALA A 182 17.78 -23.19 -21.84
CA ALA A 182 18.65 -23.42 -20.69
C ALA A 182 18.89 -24.91 -20.44
N VAL A 183 17.84 -25.74 -20.57
CA VAL A 183 17.94 -27.22 -20.45
C VAL A 183 18.78 -27.83 -21.57
N ARG A 184 18.72 -27.31 -22.80
CA ARG A 184 19.54 -27.80 -23.93
C ARG A 184 21.00 -27.35 -23.84
N ALA A 185 21.25 -26.15 -23.32
CA ALA A 185 22.61 -25.64 -23.09
C ALA A 185 23.37 -26.46 -22.03
N ALA A 186 22.64 -27.10 -21.10
CA ALA A 186 23.19 -27.98 -20.07
C ALA A 186 23.57 -29.40 -20.57
N GLY A 187 23.35 -29.73 -21.85
CA GLY A 187 23.48 -31.10 -22.39
C GLY A 187 24.75 -31.43 -23.19
N SER A 188 25.84 -30.67 -23.10
CA SER A 188 27.09 -30.94 -23.84
C SER A 188 28.02 -31.93 -23.10
N PRO A 189 28.58 -32.99 -23.73
CA PRO A 189 29.10 -34.17 -23.01
C PRO A 189 30.54 -34.08 -22.48
N SER A 190 31.27 -32.99 -22.69
CA SER A 190 32.74 -32.97 -22.50
C SER A 190 33.24 -32.33 -21.19
N THR A 191 32.36 -31.86 -20.31
CA THR A 191 32.72 -31.23 -19.01
C THR A 191 32.36 -32.07 -17.78
N LEU A 192 32.05 -33.36 -17.95
CA LEU A 192 31.49 -34.20 -16.89
C LEU A 192 32.49 -34.69 -15.82
N LEU A 193 33.82 -34.65 -16.06
CA LEU A 193 34.79 -35.15 -15.07
C LEU A 193 35.30 -34.09 -14.08
N GLY A 194 35.37 -32.81 -14.47
CA GLY A 194 35.81 -31.73 -13.57
C GLY A 194 34.74 -31.31 -12.56
N VAL A 195 33.47 -31.52 -12.91
CA VAL A 195 32.32 -31.08 -12.11
C VAL A 195 31.99 -32.05 -10.98
N VAL A 196 32.31 -33.35 -11.12
CA VAL A 196 32.06 -34.35 -10.07
C VAL A 196 32.97 -34.16 -8.86
N ALA A 197 34.22 -33.73 -9.06
CA ALA A 197 35.13 -33.42 -7.95
C ALA A 197 34.75 -32.10 -7.23
N GLY A 198 34.21 -31.12 -7.95
CA GLY A 198 33.69 -29.88 -7.37
C GLY A 198 32.34 -30.05 -6.66
N LEU A 199 31.48 -30.96 -7.12
CA LEU A 199 30.15 -31.20 -6.53
C LEU A 199 30.18 -32.04 -5.25
N ILE A 200 31.19 -32.88 -5.04
CA ILE A 200 31.33 -33.64 -3.78
C ILE A 200 31.74 -32.70 -2.62
N LEU A 201 32.40 -31.57 -2.91
CA LEU A 201 32.75 -30.54 -1.92
C LEU A 201 31.64 -29.49 -1.69
N LEU A 202 30.63 -29.42 -2.57
CA LEU A 202 29.44 -28.56 -2.41
C LEU A 202 28.22 -29.32 -1.84
N ALA A 203 28.26 -30.66 -1.80
CA ALA A 203 27.19 -31.49 -1.24
C ALA A 203 27.20 -31.60 0.30
N SER A 204 28.02 -30.80 0.99
CA SER A 204 28.08 -30.74 2.46
C SER A 204 27.79 -29.37 3.06
N SER A 205 27.31 -28.40 2.28
CA SER A 205 26.59 -27.25 2.85
C SER A 205 25.13 -27.64 3.05
N GLY A 206 24.74 -27.90 4.31
CA GLY A 206 23.33 -28.01 4.69
C GLY A 206 22.55 -26.80 4.17
N GLY A 207 21.33 -27.05 3.67
CA GLY A 207 20.50 -26.03 3.05
C GLY A 207 20.27 -24.85 4.00
N ALA A 208 20.68 -23.65 3.57
CA ALA A 208 20.13 -22.44 4.12
C ALA A 208 18.65 -22.40 3.70
N GLY A 209 17.73 -22.48 4.67
CA GLY A 209 16.30 -22.40 4.41
C GLY A 209 15.98 -21.11 3.64
N ALA A 210 15.18 -21.22 2.59
CA ALA A 210 14.63 -20.06 1.90
C ALA A 210 13.58 -19.37 2.79
N VAL A 211 13.21 -18.12 2.44
CA VAL A 211 12.06 -17.46 3.05
C VAL A 211 10.84 -17.65 2.17
N GLY A 212 9.77 -18.21 2.73
CA GLY A 212 8.45 -18.24 2.11
C GLY A 212 7.74 -16.89 2.27
N PHE A 213 6.87 -16.56 1.31
CA PHE A 213 6.15 -15.29 1.30
C PHE A 213 4.70 -15.45 0.85
N GLN A 214 3.78 -14.79 1.56
CA GLN A 214 2.37 -14.69 1.21
C GLN A 214 1.85 -13.26 1.40
N GLN A 215 0.91 -12.87 0.54
CA GLN A 215 0.10 -11.67 0.74
C GLN A 215 -1.31 -12.06 1.13
N ALA A 216 -1.87 -11.37 2.11
CA ALA A 216 -3.19 -11.66 2.65
C ALA A 216 -3.98 -10.39 2.93
N ALA A 217 -5.25 -10.55 3.28
CA ALA A 217 -6.09 -9.46 3.75
C ALA A 217 -6.86 -9.89 4.99
N ALA A 218 -6.68 -9.17 6.11
CA ALA A 218 -7.49 -9.36 7.31
C ALA A 218 -8.75 -8.50 7.23
N LEU A 219 -9.90 -9.05 7.61
CA LEU A 219 -11.14 -8.30 7.63
C LEU A 219 -11.13 -7.27 8.76
N ASP A 220 -11.53 -6.04 8.45
CA ASP A 220 -11.80 -5.00 9.42
C ASP A 220 -13.29 -4.68 9.43
N PRO A 221 -14.03 -5.01 10.51
CA PRO A 221 -15.45 -4.69 10.63
C PRO A 221 -15.78 -3.19 10.56
N LEU A 222 -14.82 -2.31 10.84
CA LEU A 222 -15.00 -0.86 10.91
C LEU A 222 -14.41 -0.11 9.71
N GLY A 223 -13.82 -0.82 8.75
CA GLY A 223 -12.97 -0.22 7.72
C GLY A 223 -12.83 -1.07 6.45
N GLN A 224 -11.83 -0.72 5.65
CA GLN A 224 -11.40 -1.58 4.54
C GLN A 224 -10.57 -2.75 5.09
N PRO A 225 -10.52 -3.90 4.40
CA PRO A 225 -9.62 -4.98 4.76
C PRO A 225 -8.17 -4.48 4.86
N LEU A 226 -7.44 -5.00 5.85
CA LEU A 226 -6.05 -4.67 6.12
C LEU A 226 -5.16 -5.51 5.20
N GLU A 227 -4.35 -4.89 4.35
CA GLU A 227 -3.38 -5.60 3.51
C GLU A 227 -2.21 -6.11 4.39
N LEU A 228 -1.86 -7.38 4.23
CA LEU A 228 -0.82 -8.05 5.00
C LEU A 228 0.26 -8.64 4.09
N ASN A 229 1.51 -8.54 4.53
CA ASN A 229 2.64 -9.28 3.97
C ASN A 229 3.18 -10.24 5.04
N ILE A 230 3.34 -11.51 4.70
CA ILE A 230 3.70 -12.58 5.63
C ILE A 230 4.97 -13.26 5.13
N TRP A 231 6.01 -13.27 5.95
CA TRP A 231 7.26 -13.98 5.73
C TRP A 231 7.39 -15.12 6.74
N TYR A 232 7.89 -16.26 6.30
CA TYR A 232 8.03 -17.45 7.15
C TYR A 232 9.15 -18.36 6.63
N PRO A 233 9.68 -19.28 7.46
CA PRO A 233 10.71 -20.22 7.02
C PRO A 233 10.16 -21.17 5.95
N SER A 234 10.93 -21.47 4.90
CA SER A 234 10.54 -22.40 3.83
C SER A 234 11.73 -23.11 3.23
N ASP A 235 11.55 -24.35 2.79
CA ASP A 235 12.56 -25.07 1.99
C ASP A 235 12.25 -25.03 0.48
N ALA A 236 11.20 -24.31 0.10
CA ALA A 236 10.81 -24.18 -1.30
C ALA A 236 11.79 -23.29 -2.07
N PRO A 237 11.98 -23.50 -3.38
CA PRO A 237 12.87 -22.67 -4.18
C PRO A 237 12.48 -21.19 -4.16
N ALA A 238 13.38 -20.33 -3.72
CA ALA A 238 13.20 -18.89 -3.76
C ALA A 238 13.53 -18.31 -5.14
N ALA A 239 12.82 -17.24 -5.51
CA ALA A 239 13.08 -16.47 -6.71
C ALA A 239 12.93 -14.96 -6.44
N PRO A 240 13.54 -14.09 -7.26
CA PRO A 240 13.29 -12.66 -7.19
C PRO A 240 11.79 -12.35 -7.33
N HIS A 241 11.30 -11.47 -6.47
CA HIS A 241 9.91 -11.08 -6.37
C HIS A 241 9.79 -9.59 -6.04
N SER A 242 9.08 -8.85 -6.90
CA SER A 242 8.80 -7.44 -6.70
C SER A 242 7.76 -7.22 -5.61
N LEU A 243 8.06 -6.34 -4.66
CA LEU A 243 7.19 -5.95 -3.55
C LEU A 243 7.05 -4.43 -3.51
N GLY A 244 6.07 -3.90 -4.23
CA GLY A 244 5.88 -2.45 -4.36
C GLY A 244 7.12 -1.79 -5.01
N PRO A 245 7.78 -0.82 -4.35
CA PRO A 245 9.04 -0.24 -4.83
C PRO A 245 10.29 -1.07 -4.49
N PHE A 246 10.14 -2.16 -3.74
CA PHE A 246 11.22 -3.02 -3.27
C PHE A 246 11.32 -4.31 -4.08
N GLU A 247 12.44 -5.00 -3.92
CA GLU A 247 12.70 -6.33 -4.48
C GLU A 247 13.15 -7.25 -3.34
N GLN A 248 12.67 -8.49 -3.34
CA GLN A 248 13.03 -9.51 -2.37
C GLN A 248 13.27 -10.86 -3.08
N THR A 249 13.96 -11.79 -2.43
CA THR A 249 14.13 -13.16 -2.95
C THR A 249 13.43 -14.13 -2.02
N VAL A 250 12.30 -14.69 -2.47
CA VAL A 250 11.38 -15.47 -1.63
C VAL A 250 10.74 -16.61 -2.40
N ALA A 251 10.28 -17.64 -1.68
CA ALA A 251 9.44 -18.70 -2.19
C ALA A 251 7.95 -18.31 -2.02
N VAL A 252 7.40 -17.64 -3.03
CA VAL A 252 5.99 -17.21 -3.04
C VAL A 252 5.08 -18.44 -2.91
N ASP A 253 4.18 -18.42 -1.92
CA ASP A 253 3.29 -19.53 -1.56
C ASP A 253 4.04 -20.85 -1.27
N GLY A 254 5.32 -20.77 -0.92
CA GLY A 254 6.15 -21.92 -0.55
C GLY A 254 5.61 -22.64 0.69
N ALA A 255 5.86 -23.94 0.80
CA ALA A 255 5.50 -24.70 2.00
C ALA A 255 6.23 -24.15 3.24
N ILE A 256 5.51 -24.01 4.35
CA ILE A 256 6.08 -23.53 5.61
C ILE A 256 6.97 -24.64 6.19
N ALA A 257 8.21 -24.30 6.50
CA ALA A 257 9.17 -25.17 7.18
C ALA A 257 9.13 -24.92 8.70
N GLY A 258 9.09 -25.99 9.49
CA GLY A 258 8.99 -25.92 10.94
C GLY A 258 7.55 -25.84 11.47
N SER A 259 7.40 -25.87 12.79
CA SER A 259 6.12 -25.80 13.50
C SER A 259 6.32 -25.06 14.83
N GLN A 260 5.23 -24.58 15.42
CA GLN A 260 5.30 -23.81 16.66
C GLN A 260 6.30 -22.65 16.53
N LEU A 261 6.19 -21.89 15.44
CA LEU A 261 7.05 -20.77 15.12
C LEU A 261 6.53 -19.52 15.85
N PRO A 262 7.39 -18.75 16.56
CA PRO A 262 6.97 -17.49 17.15
C PRO A 262 6.52 -16.49 16.07
N LEU A 263 5.51 -15.68 16.40
CA LEU A 263 4.92 -14.70 15.47
C LEU A 263 5.35 -13.28 15.85
N ILE A 264 5.88 -12.52 14.88
CA ILE A 264 6.19 -11.10 15.04
C ILE A 264 5.26 -10.27 14.15
N VAL A 265 4.55 -9.32 14.75
CA VAL A 265 3.68 -8.38 14.02
C VAL A 265 4.38 -7.04 13.85
N ILE A 266 4.43 -6.53 12.62
CA ILE A 266 5.21 -5.36 12.20
C ILE A 266 4.25 -4.21 11.86
N SER A 267 4.43 -3.07 12.54
CA SER A 267 3.70 -1.83 12.31
C SER A 267 4.63 -0.76 11.72
N HIS A 268 4.31 -0.30 10.51
CA HIS A 268 5.09 0.74 9.84
C HIS A 268 4.86 2.13 10.45
N GLY A 269 5.69 3.11 10.09
CA GLY A 269 5.49 4.54 10.41
C GLY A 269 4.40 5.22 9.57
N THR A 270 4.04 6.46 9.89
CA THR A 270 3.01 7.20 9.14
C THR A 270 3.37 7.33 7.66
N GLY A 271 2.41 7.05 6.78
CA GLY A 271 2.62 7.04 5.33
C GLY A 271 3.39 5.85 4.77
N GLY A 272 3.74 4.85 5.60
CA GLY A 272 4.37 3.60 5.16
C GLY A 272 3.38 2.56 4.60
N ALA A 273 3.77 1.29 4.62
CA ALA A 273 3.01 0.14 4.14
C ALA A 273 3.52 -1.18 4.77
N ALA A 274 2.84 -2.29 4.52
CA ALA A 274 3.31 -3.62 4.91
C ALA A 274 4.69 -3.96 4.32
N GLU A 275 5.07 -3.41 3.18
CA GLU A 275 6.39 -3.62 2.56
C GLU A 275 7.53 -2.75 3.13
N THR A 276 7.25 -1.78 3.99
CA THR A 276 8.23 -0.78 4.46
C THR A 276 9.40 -1.39 5.25
N HIS A 277 9.17 -2.51 5.95
CA HIS A 277 10.19 -3.21 6.76
C HIS A 277 10.38 -4.65 6.26
N TYR A 278 10.36 -4.85 4.94
CA TYR A 278 10.42 -6.19 4.34
C TYR A 278 11.70 -6.95 4.72
N ASP A 279 12.83 -6.25 4.84
CA ASP A 279 14.13 -6.83 5.18
C ASP A 279 14.18 -7.33 6.63
N THR A 280 13.55 -6.61 7.57
CA THR A 280 13.31 -7.09 8.93
C THR A 280 12.40 -8.33 8.91
N GLY A 281 11.36 -8.34 8.06
CA GLY A 281 10.50 -9.51 7.85
C GLY A 281 11.28 -10.73 7.33
N LEU A 282 12.18 -10.53 6.36
CA LEU A 282 13.07 -11.58 5.84
C LEU A 282 14.01 -12.11 6.93
N ALA A 283 14.70 -11.23 7.65
CA ALA A 283 15.66 -11.64 8.69
C ALA A 283 14.99 -12.44 9.82
N LEU A 284 13.77 -12.05 10.20
CA LEU A 284 12.96 -12.80 11.16
C LEU A 284 12.60 -14.20 10.61
N ALA A 285 12.16 -14.28 9.35
CA ALA A 285 11.82 -15.56 8.73
C ALA A 285 13.03 -16.50 8.57
N GLU A 286 14.18 -15.97 8.16
CA GLU A 286 15.45 -16.70 8.10
C GLU A 286 15.86 -17.23 9.49
N ALA A 287 15.51 -16.51 10.54
CA ALA A 287 15.80 -16.85 11.92
C ALA A 287 14.80 -17.82 12.58
N GLY A 288 13.78 -18.30 11.84
CA GLY A 288 12.79 -19.25 12.34
C GLY A 288 11.51 -18.62 12.90
N PHE A 289 11.23 -17.35 12.61
CA PHE A 289 10.00 -16.67 13.02
C PHE A 289 8.99 -16.60 11.87
N ILE A 290 7.71 -16.46 12.20
CA ILE A 290 6.72 -15.96 11.25
C ILE A 290 6.65 -14.45 11.46
N ALA A 291 6.86 -13.65 10.43
CA ALA A 291 6.73 -12.21 10.46
C ALA A 291 5.52 -11.77 9.63
N VAL A 292 4.66 -10.91 10.17
CA VAL A 292 3.53 -10.33 9.44
C VAL A 292 3.54 -8.81 9.58
N ALA A 293 3.55 -8.11 8.44
CA ALA A 293 3.42 -6.66 8.41
C ALA A 293 2.04 -6.25 7.91
N VAL A 294 1.48 -5.19 8.51
CA VAL A 294 0.15 -4.68 8.20
C VAL A 294 0.20 -3.28 7.58
N THR A 295 -0.54 -3.06 6.49
CA THR A 295 -0.83 -1.73 5.96
C THR A 295 -2.03 -1.14 6.71
N HIS A 296 -1.81 -0.08 7.48
CA HIS A 296 -2.90 0.57 8.23
C HIS A 296 -3.78 1.42 7.31
N THR A 297 -5.09 1.14 7.26
CA THR A 297 -6.05 1.94 6.49
C THR A 297 -6.14 3.36 7.04
N GLY A 298 -6.27 4.37 6.16
CA GLY A 298 -6.23 5.78 6.54
C GLY A 298 -4.85 6.36 6.84
N ASP A 299 -3.81 5.55 7.06
CA ASP A 299 -2.45 6.06 7.29
C ASP A 299 -1.40 5.17 6.62
N ASN A 300 -1.32 5.27 5.31
CA ASN A 300 -0.33 4.59 4.46
C ASN A 300 -0.02 5.42 3.22
N TRP A 301 0.92 4.98 2.38
CA TRP A 301 1.35 5.76 1.21
C TRP A 301 0.27 6.02 0.16
N ARG A 302 -0.79 5.20 0.11
CA ARG A 302 -1.92 5.35 -0.83
C ARG A 302 -3.05 6.17 -0.23
N ASP A 303 -3.20 6.13 1.09
CA ASP A 303 -4.30 6.71 1.84
C ASP A 303 -3.77 7.43 3.08
N HIS A 304 -3.72 8.76 3.00
CA HIS A 304 -3.32 9.65 4.09
C HIS A 304 -4.53 10.27 4.81
N ALA A 305 -5.74 9.74 4.61
CA ALA A 305 -6.94 10.38 5.12
C ALA A 305 -6.86 10.59 6.63
N LEU A 306 -6.42 9.61 7.40
CA LEU A 306 -6.31 9.65 8.86
C LEU A 306 -4.93 10.08 9.38
N SER A 307 -3.86 10.12 8.57
CA SER A 307 -2.51 10.50 9.03
C SER A 307 -2.54 11.76 9.94
N PHE A 308 -1.80 11.72 11.04
CA PHE A 308 -1.73 12.80 12.05
C PHE A 308 -3.05 13.17 12.76
N THR A 309 -4.10 12.34 12.67
CA THR A 309 -5.34 12.53 13.45
C THR A 309 -5.38 11.64 14.67
N ALA A 310 -6.14 12.05 15.70
CA ALA A 310 -6.41 11.21 16.87
C ALA A 310 -6.96 9.82 16.48
N ARG A 311 -7.84 9.77 15.47
CA ARG A 311 -8.40 8.51 14.98
C ARG A 311 -7.31 7.56 14.46
N ASN A 312 -6.28 8.06 13.78
CA ASN A 312 -5.17 7.20 13.34
C ASN A 312 -4.49 6.50 14.52
N PHE A 313 -4.11 7.28 15.55
CA PHE A 313 -3.45 6.73 16.73
C PHE A 313 -4.34 5.71 17.47
N ILE A 314 -5.66 5.90 17.49
CA ILE A 314 -6.63 4.98 18.14
C ILE A 314 -6.81 3.68 17.33
N GLU A 315 -6.89 3.76 16.00
CA GLU A 315 -7.22 2.62 15.15
C GLU A 315 -6.02 1.68 14.94
N ARG A 316 -4.79 2.20 14.94
CA ARG A 316 -3.60 1.38 14.65
C ARG A 316 -3.40 0.19 15.61
N PRO A 317 -3.51 0.32 16.95
CA PRO A 317 -3.41 -0.82 17.86
C PRO A 317 -4.49 -1.88 17.62
N ARG A 318 -5.70 -1.43 17.25
CA ARG A 318 -6.80 -2.33 16.84
C ARG A 318 -6.47 -3.08 15.56
N HIS A 319 -5.84 -2.44 14.58
CA HIS A 319 -5.37 -3.11 13.36
C HIS A 319 -4.30 -4.18 13.66
N LEU A 320 -3.40 -3.96 14.63
CA LEU A 320 -2.47 -5.02 15.07
C LEU A 320 -3.21 -6.20 15.67
N LYS A 321 -4.17 -5.93 16.57
CA LYS A 321 -4.99 -6.97 17.20
C LYS A 321 -5.71 -7.83 16.15
N LEU A 322 -6.35 -7.20 15.16
CA LEU A 322 -7.02 -7.89 14.05
C LEU A 322 -6.04 -8.69 13.18
N THR A 323 -4.81 -8.19 13.00
CA THR A 323 -3.76 -8.92 12.28
C THR A 323 -3.38 -10.19 13.04
N ILE A 324 -3.19 -10.11 14.37
CA ILE A 324 -2.93 -11.30 15.21
C ILE A 324 -4.13 -12.26 15.14
N ASP A 325 -5.36 -11.76 15.24
CA ASP A 325 -6.57 -12.58 15.14
C ASP A 325 -6.62 -13.34 13.80
N TYR A 326 -6.33 -12.66 12.69
CA TYR A 326 -6.26 -13.28 11.37
C TYR A 326 -5.21 -14.39 11.31
N MET A 327 -3.99 -14.12 11.78
CA MET A 327 -2.89 -15.09 11.76
C MET A 327 -3.19 -16.36 12.56
N LEU A 328 -3.94 -16.24 13.66
CA LEU A 328 -4.26 -17.36 14.54
C LEU A 328 -5.53 -18.12 14.13
N THR A 329 -6.43 -17.51 13.35
CA THR A 329 -7.77 -18.09 13.10
C THR A 329 -8.06 -18.38 11.64
N ALA A 330 -7.61 -17.53 10.71
CA ALA A 330 -8.04 -17.56 9.31
C ALA A 330 -6.90 -17.83 8.33
N TRP A 331 -5.66 -17.47 8.69
CA TRP A 331 -4.51 -17.74 7.84
C TRP A 331 -4.33 -19.25 7.61
N SER A 332 -3.97 -19.65 6.39
CA SER A 332 -3.81 -21.06 6.01
C SER A 332 -2.66 -21.74 6.75
N GLY A 333 -1.62 -20.97 7.10
CA GLY A 333 -0.46 -21.43 7.87
C GLY A 333 -0.62 -21.41 9.39
N ARG A 334 -1.80 -21.06 9.93
CA ARG A 334 -2.02 -20.82 11.38
C ARG A 334 -1.58 -21.97 12.28
N ASP A 335 -1.65 -23.22 11.81
CA ASP A 335 -1.30 -24.40 12.60
C ASP A 335 0.22 -24.51 12.87
N HIS A 336 1.03 -23.72 12.15
CA HIS A 336 2.47 -23.57 12.38
C HIS A 336 2.79 -22.50 13.42
N VAL A 337 1.84 -21.64 13.81
CA VAL A 337 2.08 -20.51 14.72
C VAL A 337 2.05 -20.95 16.18
N ALA A 338 3.04 -20.50 16.96
CA ALA A 338 3.04 -20.58 18.41
C ALA A 338 2.25 -19.40 19.01
N ALA A 339 0.97 -19.62 19.34
CA ALA A 339 0.06 -18.57 19.79
C ALA A 339 0.46 -17.90 21.12
N GLU A 340 1.31 -18.57 21.91
CA GLU A 340 1.86 -18.09 23.18
C GLU A 340 3.16 -17.28 23.03
N ARG A 341 3.76 -17.27 21.84
CA ARG A 341 5.06 -16.62 21.53
C ARG A 341 4.88 -15.56 20.47
N ILE A 342 4.27 -14.44 20.86
CA ILE A 342 3.98 -13.32 19.96
C ILE A 342 4.81 -12.10 20.37
N GLY A 343 5.52 -11.50 19.42
CA GLY A 343 6.21 -10.22 19.57
C GLY A 343 5.63 -9.16 18.63
N ALA A 344 6.03 -7.90 18.84
CA ALA A 344 5.66 -6.80 17.96
C ALA A 344 6.84 -5.88 17.65
N PHE A 345 6.94 -5.42 16.42
CA PHE A 345 7.91 -4.42 15.98
C PHE A 345 7.16 -3.18 15.49
N GLY A 346 7.63 -1.99 15.85
CA GLY A 346 7.03 -0.75 15.43
C GLY A 346 8.06 0.37 15.18
N HIS A 347 7.97 1.01 14.02
CA HIS A 347 8.76 2.21 13.68
C HIS A 347 7.89 3.46 13.69
N SER A 348 8.37 4.58 14.25
CA SER A 348 7.68 5.88 14.20
C SER A 348 6.26 5.80 14.78
N ALA A 349 5.22 6.15 14.02
CA ALA A 349 3.83 5.92 14.44
C ALA A 349 3.54 4.45 14.77
N GLY A 350 4.27 3.49 14.19
CA GLY A 350 4.25 2.08 14.57
C GLY A 350 4.85 1.83 15.93
N GLY A 351 5.87 2.58 16.33
CA GLY A 351 6.44 2.55 17.68
C GLY A 351 5.41 2.96 18.73
N PHE A 352 4.67 4.05 18.48
CA PHE A 352 3.49 4.41 19.27
C PHE A 352 2.49 3.26 19.32
N THR A 353 2.15 2.68 18.16
CA THR A 353 1.16 1.61 18.04
C THR A 353 1.49 0.42 18.94
N VAL A 354 2.73 -0.06 18.90
CA VAL A 354 3.14 -1.25 19.65
C VAL A 354 3.24 -0.98 21.15
N LEU A 355 3.63 0.23 21.56
CA LEU A 355 3.60 0.64 22.98
C LEU A 355 2.17 0.64 23.53
N VAL A 356 1.20 1.13 22.76
CA VAL A 356 -0.22 1.01 23.15
C VAL A 356 -0.65 -0.45 23.17
N ALA A 357 -0.28 -1.24 22.16
CA ALA A 357 -0.68 -2.63 22.07
C ALA A 357 -0.25 -3.46 23.30
N ILE A 358 0.90 -3.16 23.92
CA ILE A 358 1.38 -3.86 25.12
C ILE A 358 0.89 -3.27 26.46
N GLY A 359 -0.04 -2.32 26.44
CA GLY A 359 -0.69 -1.77 27.64
C GLY A 359 -0.44 -0.29 27.92
N GLY A 360 0.29 0.41 27.06
CA GLY A 360 0.50 1.84 27.18
C GLY A 360 -0.80 2.65 26.97
N ASN A 361 -1.02 3.64 27.82
CA ASN A 361 -2.18 4.53 27.80
C ASN A 361 -1.73 5.99 27.56
N PRO A 362 -1.55 6.41 26.30
CA PRO A 362 -1.09 7.75 25.98
C PRO A 362 -2.17 8.81 26.21
N GLU A 363 -1.73 10.02 26.53
CA GLU A 363 -2.57 11.20 26.75
C GLU A 363 -2.56 12.08 25.50
N LEU A 364 -3.54 11.92 24.61
CA LEU A 364 -3.61 12.69 23.35
C LEU A 364 -3.70 14.21 23.57
N ALA A 365 -4.21 14.65 24.73
CA ALA A 365 -4.22 16.07 25.09
C ALA A 365 -2.81 16.68 25.16
N ARG A 366 -1.80 15.89 25.56
CA ARG A 366 -0.40 16.33 25.60
C ARG A 366 0.18 16.60 24.21
N LEU A 367 -0.31 15.90 23.17
CA LEU A 367 0.09 16.19 21.79
C LEU A 367 -0.40 17.59 21.37
N ALA A 368 -1.64 17.91 21.73
CA ALA A 368 -2.21 19.23 21.43
C ALA A 368 -1.52 20.35 22.22
N GLU A 369 -1.09 20.07 23.46
CA GLU A 369 -0.29 21.00 24.27
C GLU A 369 1.11 21.22 23.69
N PHE A 370 1.81 20.13 23.40
CA PHE A 370 3.11 20.17 22.76
C PHE A 370 3.10 20.99 21.47
N CYS A 371 2.08 20.81 20.61
CA CYS A 371 1.98 21.57 19.37
C CYS A 371 1.64 23.06 19.54
N ARG A 372 1.17 23.51 20.71
CA ARG A 372 1.02 24.95 21.00
C ARG A 372 2.39 25.59 21.30
N GLU A 373 3.28 24.85 21.93
CA GLU A 373 4.61 25.32 22.35
C GLU A 373 5.68 25.10 21.27
N HIS A 374 5.51 24.07 20.43
CA HIS A 374 6.45 23.64 19.41
C HIS A 374 5.80 23.64 18.02
N SER A 375 5.33 24.81 17.58
CA SER A 375 4.64 24.95 16.30
C SER A 375 5.51 24.65 15.06
N ASP A 376 6.83 24.65 15.23
CA ASP A 376 7.85 24.32 14.25
C ASP A 376 8.18 22.82 14.18
N ASP A 377 7.71 22.02 15.15
CA ASP A 377 7.86 20.56 15.14
C ASP A 377 7.22 19.94 13.89
N TRP A 378 7.92 18.97 13.28
CA TRP A 378 7.52 18.33 12.03
C TRP A 378 6.14 17.66 12.13
N GLY A 379 5.87 16.96 13.23
CA GLY A 379 4.59 16.29 13.46
C GLY A 379 3.46 17.29 13.65
N CYS A 380 3.72 18.38 14.39
CA CYS A 380 2.76 19.45 14.63
C CYS A 380 2.39 20.23 13.36
N GLN A 381 3.36 20.53 12.49
CA GLN A 381 3.10 21.16 11.19
C GLN A 381 2.18 20.29 10.32
N ARG A 382 2.45 18.98 10.26
CA ARG A 382 1.63 18.03 9.49
C ARG A 382 0.24 17.83 10.10
N ALA A 383 0.13 17.74 11.42
CA ALA A 383 -1.15 17.69 12.11
C ALA A 383 -2.01 18.94 11.84
N ARG A 384 -1.39 20.13 11.85
CA ARG A 384 -2.06 21.38 11.49
C ARG A 384 -2.51 21.39 10.03
N ALA A 385 -1.65 20.99 9.10
CA ALA A 385 -2.01 20.87 7.69
C ALA A 385 -3.17 19.90 7.48
N GLN A 386 -3.18 18.78 8.21
CA GLN A 386 -4.27 17.81 8.16
C GLN A 386 -5.59 18.38 8.70
N ALA A 387 -5.55 19.07 9.84
CA ALA A 387 -6.73 19.72 10.42
C ALA A 387 -7.33 20.77 9.46
N LEU A 388 -6.48 21.54 8.79
CA LEU A 388 -6.92 22.50 7.76
C LEU A 388 -7.56 21.81 6.55
N ALA A 389 -7.00 20.68 6.11
CA ALA A 389 -7.51 19.95 4.95
C ALA A 389 -8.86 19.24 5.22
N ARG A 390 -9.07 18.71 6.43
CA ARG A 390 -10.28 17.95 6.78
C ARG A 390 -11.41 18.82 7.34
N GLY A 391 -11.10 20.03 7.79
CA GLY A 391 -12.00 20.87 8.59
C GLY A 391 -11.99 20.45 10.06
N PRO A 392 -12.63 21.23 10.95
CA PRO A 392 -12.67 20.92 12.37
C PRO A 392 -13.33 19.56 12.60
N SER A 393 -12.52 18.59 13.03
CA SER A 393 -13.03 17.42 13.75
C SER A 393 -13.51 17.91 15.11
N GLY A 394 -14.71 17.51 15.55
CA GLY A 394 -15.14 17.74 16.93
C GLY A 394 -14.12 17.17 17.92
N ASP A 395 -14.25 17.53 19.20
CA ASP A 395 -13.36 17.03 20.25
C ASP A 395 -13.19 15.51 20.11
N PRO A 396 -11.95 15.00 20.11
CA PRO A 396 -11.74 13.57 20.03
C PRO A 396 -12.45 12.95 21.24
N PRO A 397 -13.39 12.00 21.04
CA PRO A 397 -13.95 11.27 22.17
C PRO A 397 -12.79 10.65 22.95
N THR A 398 -12.95 10.55 24.28
CA THR A 398 -11.95 9.91 25.14
C THR A 398 -11.54 8.57 24.52
N PRO A 399 -10.25 8.41 24.16
CA PRO A 399 -9.84 7.24 23.40
C PRO A 399 -10.04 5.99 24.25
N ILE A 400 -10.67 4.97 23.67
CA ILE A 400 -10.67 3.61 24.22
C ILE A 400 -9.47 2.91 23.58
N TRP A 401 -8.39 2.78 24.35
CA TRP A 401 -7.19 2.13 23.86
C TRP A 401 -7.39 0.62 23.73
N VAL A 402 -6.93 0.07 22.60
CA VAL A 402 -6.96 -1.36 22.35
C VAL A 402 -5.58 -1.94 22.68
N HIS A 403 -5.55 -2.83 23.65
CA HIS A 403 -4.36 -3.59 24.05
C HIS A 403 -4.48 -5.05 23.63
N ASP A 404 -3.36 -5.75 23.57
CA ASP A 404 -3.27 -7.16 23.26
C ASP A 404 -2.25 -7.88 24.13
N ALA A 405 -2.74 -8.51 25.21
CA ALA A 405 -1.92 -9.25 26.17
C ALA A 405 -1.21 -10.49 25.59
N ARG A 406 -1.51 -10.87 24.33
CA ARG A 406 -0.78 -11.93 23.64
C ARG A 406 0.63 -11.50 23.26
N ILE A 407 0.88 -10.22 23.05
CA ILE A 407 2.21 -9.69 22.73
C ILE A 407 3.08 -9.74 24.00
N LYS A 408 4.19 -10.47 23.93
CA LYS A 408 5.08 -10.76 25.06
C LYS A 408 6.37 -9.97 25.06
N ALA A 409 6.77 -9.41 23.92
CA ALA A 409 7.97 -8.58 23.78
C ALA A 409 7.79 -7.58 22.64
N THR A 410 8.46 -6.44 22.71
CA THR A 410 8.32 -5.41 21.67
C THR A 410 9.63 -4.72 21.35
N VAL A 411 9.86 -4.50 20.06
CA VAL A 411 10.93 -3.64 19.55
C VAL A 411 10.29 -2.34 19.05
N VAL A 412 10.80 -1.21 19.55
CA VAL A 412 10.30 0.14 19.27
C VAL A 412 11.43 0.95 18.66
N ALA A 413 11.27 1.43 17.43
CA ALA A 413 12.26 2.25 16.74
C ALA A 413 11.74 3.67 16.48
N ALA A 414 12.47 4.66 16.98
CA ALA A 414 12.17 6.09 16.82
C ALA A 414 10.66 6.43 17.01
N PRO A 415 10.05 6.11 18.16
CA PRO A 415 8.60 6.17 18.34
C PRO A 415 8.05 7.60 18.18
N ALA A 416 7.08 7.78 17.27
CA ALA A 416 6.38 9.06 17.17
C ALA A 416 5.57 9.32 18.45
N ALA A 417 5.34 10.60 18.77
CA ALA A 417 4.46 10.99 19.88
C ALA A 417 4.88 10.42 21.25
N GLY A 418 6.19 10.19 21.48
CA GLY A 418 6.70 9.66 22.75
C GLY A 418 6.28 10.48 23.98
N HIS A 419 6.22 11.81 23.84
CA HIS A 419 5.77 12.75 24.87
C HIS A 419 4.28 12.63 25.30
N ALA A 420 3.46 11.85 24.58
CA ALA A 420 2.12 11.49 25.06
C ALA A 420 2.13 10.38 26.12
N PHE A 421 3.24 9.64 26.25
CA PHE A 421 3.36 8.57 27.22
C PHE A 421 3.96 9.09 28.53
N THR A 422 3.14 9.14 29.57
CA THR A 422 3.56 9.49 30.94
C THR A 422 3.92 8.22 31.71
N ALA A 423 4.57 8.37 32.87
CA ALA A 423 4.86 7.25 33.78
C ALA A 423 3.58 6.51 34.18
N VAL A 424 2.48 7.24 34.39
CA VAL A 424 1.15 6.64 34.66
C VAL A 424 0.65 5.89 33.44
N GLY A 425 0.79 6.48 32.25
CA GLY A 425 0.38 5.85 30.99
C GLY A 425 1.13 4.56 30.67
N LEU A 426 2.43 4.48 31.00
CA LEU A 426 3.26 3.29 30.73
C LEU A 426 3.33 2.29 31.89
N ALA A 427 2.86 2.65 33.09
CA ALA A 427 2.87 1.77 34.27
C ALA A 427 2.30 0.35 34.04
N PRO A 428 1.26 0.13 33.19
CA PRO A 428 0.74 -1.22 32.94
C PRO A 428 1.64 -2.11 32.07
N ILE A 429 2.67 -1.56 31.41
CA ILE A 429 3.54 -2.32 30.50
C ILE A 429 4.45 -3.23 31.31
N ALA A 430 4.26 -4.55 31.16
CA ALA A 430 5.11 -5.58 31.75
C ALA A 430 6.01 -6.28 30.72
N ALA A 431 5.71 -6.16 29.43
CA ALA A 431 6.48 -6.79 28.36
C ALA A 431 7.86 -6.12 28.22
N PRO A 432 8.95 -6.88 28.02
CA PRO A 432 10.26 -6.34 27.69
C PRO A 432 10.22 -5.48 26.42
N VAL A 433 10.95 -4.37 26.45
CA VAL A 433 11.05 -3.41 25.34
C VAL A 433 12.52 -3.27 24.91
N GLN A 434 12.79 -3.46 23.62
CA GLN A 434 14.00 -2.95 22.98
C GLN A 434 13.67 -1.61 22.33
N LEU A 435 14.46 -0.58 22.60
CA LEU A 435 14.20 0.79 22.18
C LEU A 435 15.37 1.33 21.36
N TRP A 436 15.09 1.81 20.15
CA TRP A 436 16.09 2.35 19.24
C TRP A 436 15.92 3.85 19.05
N GLU A 437 17.02 4.57 19.21
CA GLU A 437 17.18 6.01 19.05
C GLU A 437 18.00 6.31 17.78
N ALA A 438 17.58 7.30 17.01
CA ALA A 438 18.37 7.84 15.90
C ALA A 438 19.01 9.15 16.36
N GLU A 439 20.35 9.22 16.37
CA GLU A 439 21.08 10.37 16.93
C GLU A 439 20.69 11.71 16.27
N ASP A 440 20.50 11.71 14.95
CA ASP A 440 20.17 12.88 14.13
C ASP A 440 18.67 12.96 13.78
N ASP A 441 17.79 12.33 14.57
CA ASP A 441 16.35 12.36 14.32
C ASP A 441 15.76 13.78 14.48
N ARG A 442 15.32 14.35 13.35
CA ARG A 442 14.65 15.67 13.29
C ARG A 442 13.12 15.58 13.13
N ILE A 443 12.58 14.37 12.95
CA ILE A 443 11.15 14.13 12.78
C ILE A 443 10.50 13.75 14.10
N ALA A 444 11.16 12.90 14.87
CA ALA A 444 10.80 12.53 16.23
C ALA A 444 12.03 12.67 17.15
N PRO A 445 12.48 13.91 17.45
CA PRO A 445 13.69 14.13 18.24
C PRO A 445 13.69 13.35 19.57
N ASN A 446 14.79 12.64 19.86
CA ASN A 446 14.86 11.65 20.95
C ASN A 446 14.32 12.17 22.29
N ARG A 447 14.68 13.41 22.68
CA ARG A 447 14.21 14.08 23.91
C ARG A 447 12.68 14.07 24.11
N TRP A 448 11.90 14.11 23.02
CA TRP A 448 10.43 14.12 23.04
C TRP A 448 9.83 12.79 22.56
N SER A 449 10.67 11.85 22.18
CA SER A 449 10.35 10.57 21.56
C SER A 449 10.88 9.45 22.47
N ALA A 450 11.92 8.76 22.05
CA ALA A 450 12.48 7.59 22.72
C ALA A 450 12.97 7.89 24.14
N GLU A 451 13.65 9.01 24.40
CA GLU A 451 14.11 9.35 25.75
C GLU A 451 12.93 9.56 26.71
N ASN A 452 11.84 10.16 26.23
CA ASN A 452 10.62 10.29 27.03
C ASN A 452 10.01 8.93 27.33
N VAL A 453 9.94 8.03 26.35
CA VAL A 453 9.45 6.65 26.56
C VAL A 453 10.34 5.92 27.58
N LYS A 454 11.67 5.94 27.38
CA LYS A 454 12.67 5.34 28.27
C LYS A 454 12.51 5.83 29.71
N ALA A 455 12.35 7.14 29.91
CA ALA A 455 12.23 7.74 31.23
C ALA A 455 10.94 7.36 31.97
N ASN A 456 9.89 7.00 31.24
CA ASN A 456 8.56 6.72 31.80
C ASN A 456 8.21 5.22 31.82
N LEU A 457 9.00 4.35 31.19
CA LEU A 457 8.81 2.90 31.27
C LEU A 457 9.06 2.38 32.70
N PRO A 458 8.25 1.43 33.20
CA PRO A 458 8.40 0.89 34.55
C PRO A 458 9.64 0.00 34.71
N SER A 459 10.20 -0.51 33.62
CA SER A 459 11.45 -1.27 33.58
C SER A 459 12.37 -0.70 32.51
N PRO A 460 13.70 -0.61 32.76
CA PRO A 460 14.64 -0.11 31.75
C PRO A 460 14.56 -0.94 30.46
N PRO A 461 14.41 -0.30 29.28
CA PRO A 461 14.46 -1.00 28.01
C PRO A 461 15.89 -1.42 27.64
N GLU A 462 16.03 -2.38 26.72
CA GLU A 462 17.28 -2.60 26.01
C GLU A 462 17.47 -1.46 24.99
N LEU A 463 18.36 -0.52 25.31
CA LEU A 463 18.51 0.72 24.56
C LEU A 463 19.63 0.64 23.53
N HIS A 464 19.34 1.12 22.33
CA HIS A 464 20.32 1.27 21.24
C HIS A 464 20.25 2.69 20.68
N LEU A 465 21.36 3.43 20.76
CA LEU A 465 21.53 4.69 20.05
C LEU A 465 22.31 4.44 18.76
N VAL A 466 21.75 4.85 17.62
CA VAL A 466 22.40 4.68 16.31
C VAL A 466 23.06 5.99 15.90
N PRO A 467 24.42 6.06 15.90
CA PRO A 467 25.13 7.27 15.54
C PRO A 467 24.84 7.70 14.10
N SER A 468 24.70 9.01 13.89
CA SER A 468 24.43 9.64 12.59
C SER A 468 23.17 9.16 11.84
N ALA A 469 22.31 8.37 12.49
CA ALA A 469 21.05 7.93 11.92
C ALA A 469 20.01 9.05 12.01
N ASP A 470 19.28 9.26 10.91
CA ASP A 470 18.04 10.04 10.91
C ASP A 470 16.81 9.14 11.14
N HIS A 471 15.62 9.76 11.18
CA HIS A 471 14.35 9.06 11.42
C HIS A 471 14.07 7.90 10.45
N PHE A 472 14.45 8.06 9.19
CA PHE A 472 14.14 7.11 8.12
C PHE A 472 15.21 6.03 7.98
N ALA A 473 16.30 6.12 8.75
CA ALA A 473 17.35 5.11 8.82
C ALA A 473 16.82 3.70 9.14
N PHE A 474 15.66 3.58 9.82
CA PHE A 474 15.03 2.32 10.22
C PHE A 474 14.04 1.71 9.20
N ILE A 475 13.81 2.38 8.06
CA ILE A 475 13.00 1.81 6.97
C ILE A 475 13.91 0.90 6.12
N ALA A 476 13.38 -0.13 5.45
CA ALA A 476 14.20 -1.01 4.62
C ALA A 476 15.08 -0.22 3.60
N PRO A 477 16.32 -0.63 3.31
CA PRO A 477 17.22 0.09 2.41
C PRO A 477 16.58 0.40 1.06
N CYS A 478 16.75 1.63 0.58
CA CYS A 478 16.20 2.05 -0.70
C CYS A 478 17.00 1.50 -1.89
N SER A 479 16.30 1.02 -2.92
CA SER A 479 16.92 0.81 -4.23
C SER A 479 17.32 2.15 -4.85
N THR A 480 18.27 2.14 -5.79
CA THR A 480 18.66 3.35 -6.55
C THR A 480 17.45 4.04 -7.18
N ALA A 481 16.55 3.24 -7.78
CA ALA A 481 15.33 3.75 -8.41
C ALA A 481 14.36 4.39 -7.41
N LEU A 482 14.31 3.88 -6.17
CA LEU A 482 13.48 4.48 -5.12
C LEU A 482 14.13 5.76 -4.58
N ALA A 483 15.44 5.76 -4.37
CA ALA A 483 16.21 6.91 -3.91
C ALA A 483 16.09 8.12 -4.86
N GLU A 484 16.00 7.87 -6.17
CA GLU A 484 15.75 8.92 -7.17
C GLU A 484 14.33 9.51 -7.09
N ARG A 485 13.33 8.71 -6.70
CA ARG A 485 11.91 9.13 -6.68
C ARG A 485 11.52 9.83 -5.38
N VAL A 486 12.06 9.38 -4.25
CA VAL A 486 11.72 9.88 -2.91
C VAL A 486 12.99 10.08 -2.08
N PRO A 487 13.84 11.06 -2.47
CA PRO A 487 15.10 11.32 -1.80
C PRO A 487 14.93 11.65 -0.31
N GLU A 488 13.79 12.25 0.09
CA GLU A 488 13.47 12.60 1.48
C GLU A 488 13.58 11.42 2.46
N ILE A 489 13.22 10.20 2.04
CA ILE A 489 13.23 9.00 2.91
C ILE A 489 14.40 8.06 2.63
N CYS A 490 15.22 8.36 1.63
CA CYS A 490 16.27 7.47 1.12
C CYS A 490 17.67 8.07 1.19
N GLN A 491 17.80 9.40 1.31
CA GLN A 491 19.08 10.06 1.51
C GLN A 491 19.32 10.29 2.99
N HIS A 492 20.55 10.03 3.42
CA HIS A 492 20.99 10.14 4.80
C HIS A 492 22.15 11.13 4.93
N PRO A 493 22.46 11.59 6.15
CA PRO A 493 23.68 12.35 6.40
C PRO A 493 24.92 11.68 5.80
N PRO A 494 25.91 12.46 5.31
CA PRO A 494 27.15 11.90 4.78
C PRO A 494 27.83 10.97 5.78
N GLY A 495 28.19 9.76 5.33
CA GLY A 495 28.87 8.76 6.16
C GLY A 495 27.95 7.71 6.80
N PHE A 496 26.62 7.85 6.70
CA PHE A 496 25.70 6.82 7.18
C PHE A 496 25.43 5.74 6.11
N ASP A 497 25.82 4.49 6.40
CA ASP A 497 25.50 3.32 5.56
C ASP A 497 24.29 2.57 6.12
N ARG A 498 23.12 2.87 5.55
CA ARG A 498 21.85 2.24 5.94
C ARG A 498 21.82 0.74 5.70
N THR A 499 22.46 0.24 4.65
CA THR A 499 22.47 -1.20 4.35
C THR A 499 23.29 -1.95 5.39
N ALA A 500 24.48 -1.45 5.73
CA ALA A 500 25.30 -2.02 6.80
C ALA A 500 24.60 -1.93 8.16
N PHE A 501 23.98 -0.79 8.47
CA PHE A 501 23.17 -0.61 9.67
C PHE A 501 22.04 -1.64 9.75
N HIS A 502 21.25 -1.84 8.70
CA HIS A 502 20.16 -2.80 8.68
C HIS A 502 20.63 -4.25 8.90
N GLY A 503 21.82 -4.61 8.44
CA GLY A 503 22.43 -5.91 8.76
C GLY A 503 22.61 -6.12 10.26
N ALA A 504 23.16 -5.13 10.97
CA ALA A 504 23.35 -5.19 12.43
C ALA A 504 22.03 -5.04 13.20
N PHE A 505 21.16 -4.12 12.76
CA PHE A 505 19.87 -3.85 13.36
C PHE A 505 18.96 -5.09 13.31
N ASN A 506 18.79 -5.71 12.15
CA ASN A 506 17.94 -6.89 12.01
C ASN A 506 18.47 -8.06 12.83
N ALA A 507 19.80 -8.22 12.93
CA ALA A 507 20.41 -9.25 13.79
C ALA A 507 20.08 -9.01 15.28
N ALA A 508 20.17 -7.77 15.76
CA ALA A 508 19.83 -7.42 17.14
C ALA A 508 18.32 -7.55 17.44
N VAL A 509 17.45 -7.26 16.46
CA VAL A 509 16.00 -7.48 16.56
C VAL A 509 15.69 -8.98 16.70
N VAL A 510 16.30 -9.81 15.85
CA VAL A 510 16.17 -11.28 15.91
C VAL A 510 16.64 -11.81 17.27
N GLU A 511 17.81 -11.38 17.74
CA GLU A 511 18.38 -11.81 19.01
C GLU A 511 17.46 -11.46 20.18
N PHE A 512 16.93 -10.24 20.21
CA PHE A 512 15.99 -9.80 21.23
C PHE A 512 14.74 -10.68 21.25
N PHE A 513 14.08 -10.89 20.11
CA PHE A 513 12.88 -11.74 20.09
C PHE A 513 13.18 -13.19 20.44
N ARG A 514 14.32 -13.73 20.01
CA ARG A 514 14.75 -15.08 20.40
C ARG A 514 14.87 -15.17 21.92
N LYS A 515 15.57 -14.24 22.54
CA LYS A 515 15.76 -14.19 24.01
C LYS A 515 14.44 -14.07 24.77
N GLN A 516 13.49 -13.28 24.28
CA GLN A 516 12.25 -13.00 25.00
C GLN A 516 11.12 -13.99 24.73
N LEU A 517 11.11 -14.63 23.57
CA LEU A 517 10.02 -15.51 23.14
C LEU A 517 10.39 -17.00 23.19
N ASP A 518 11.66 -17.38 23.07
CA ASP A 518 12.05 -18.76 23.26
C ASP A 518 12.23 -19.06 24.75
N GLY A 519 11.32 -19.85 25.32
CA GLY A 519 11.40 -20.35 26.70
C GLY A 519 12.59 -21.29 26.98
N ARG A 520 13.56 -21.39 26.06
CA ARG A 520 14.82 -22.13 26.22
C ARG A 520 15.98 -21.24 26.68
N TYR A 521 15.82 -19.93 26.72
CA TYR A 521 16.82 -19.03 27.30
C TYR A 521 16.66 -19.03 28.82
N ASP A 522 17.30 -20.01 29.45
CA ASP A 522 17.30 -20.15 30.90
C ASP A 522 18.05 -18.95 31.51
N ARG A 523 17.33 -18.12 32.27
CA ARG A 523 17.89 -16.87 32.83
C ARG A 523 18.99 -17.13 33.87
N GLU A 524 19.18 -18.39 34.28
CA GLU A 524 20.20 -18.80 35.24
C GLU A 524 21.55 -19.21 34.62
N THR A 525 21.63 -19.52 33.32
CA THR A 525 22.89 -20.06 32.73
C THR A 525 23.56 -19.19 31.68
N GLY A 526 22.87 -18.17 31.13
CA GLY A 526 23.50 -17.22 30.19
C GLY A 526 24.14 -17.87 28.96
N GLN A 527 23.56 -18.98 28.47
CA GLN A 527 23.91 -19.63 27.20
C GLN A 527 22.68 -19.84 26.34
#